data_AF-A0A2A4RPK2-F1
#
_entry.id   AF-A0A2A4RPK2-F1
#
_cell.length_a   1.000
_cell.length_b   1.000
_cell.length_c   1.000
_cell.angle_alpha   90.00
_cell.angle_beta   90.00
_cell.angle_gamma   90.00
#
_symmetry.space_group_name_H-M   'P 1'
#
loop_
_entity.id
_entity.type
_entity.pdbx_description
1 polymer ?
#
loop_
_entity_poly.entity_id
_entity_poly.type
_entity_poly.pdbx_seq_one_letter_code
_entity_poly.pdbx_strand_id
1 'polypeptide(L)'
;MSISKFGGFAWGLFGFELIVLLGCLMTMLVALGKVRVGTSMPMAIACLVGTILVAAVFGIHVDARAVVGDNPQVQPWITKTLMLRLGVIGILSLLATLDVYRRDGRSWGLFIRSALFFLPVLAVLAWIKLKGVGSIEDSSGELSPVKMVIFLLAGLGLGILFSIGGHFLIRSFEIALPETNGDPEPEKTAKTTA
;
A
#
# COMPACT_ATOMS: atom_id res chain seq x y z
N MET A 1 -25.87 23.31 10.11
CA MET A 1 -24.82 22.82 9.19
C MET A 1 -25.36 22.90 7.77
N SER A 2 -24.65 23.54 6.83
CA SER A 2 -25.12 23.63 5.45
C SER A 2 -25.03 22.27 4.74
N ILE A 3 -26.02 21.97 3.91
CA ILE A 3 -26.10 20.77 3.06
C ILE A 3 -24.83 20.60 2.19
N SER A 4 -24.15 21.69 1.84
CA SER A 4 -22.89 21.65 1.09
C SER A 4 -21.74 20.96 1.85
N LYS A 5 -21.70 21.03 3.19
CA LYS A 5 -20.70 20.29 3.99
C LYS A 5 -21.06 18.80 4.12
N PHE A 6 -22.35 18.47 4.08
CA PHE A 6 -22.82 17.09 4.15
C PHE A 6 -22.61 16.35 2.82
N GLY A 7 -22.78 17.03 1.68
CA GLY A 7 -22.53 16.46 0.36
C GLY A 7 -21.08 16.05 0.12
N GLY A 8 -20.11 16.89 0.53
CA GLY A 8 -18.68 16.56 0.47
C GLY A 8 -18.31 15.38 1.38
N PHE A 9 -18.84 15.36 2.60
CA PHE A 9 -18.61 14.28 3.58
C PHE A 9 -19.23 12.94 3.16
N ALA A 10 -20.47 12.96 2.65
CA ALA A 10 -21.14 11.77 2.16
C ALA A 10 -20.43 11.23 0.92
N TRP A 11 -19.99 12.09 0.00
CA TRP A 11 -19.23 11.68 -1.18
C TRP A 11 -17.85 11.13 -0.83
N GLY A 12 -17.13 11.75 0.10
CA GLY A 12 -15.85 11.24 0.60
C GLY A 12 -16.00 9.83 1.21
N LEU A 13 -16.94 9.64 2.14
CA LEU A 13 -17.15 8.33 2.76
C LEU A 13 -17.73 7.28 1.82
N PHE A 14 -18.80 7.59 1.07
CA PHE A 14 -19.44 6.60 0.19
C PHE A 14 -18.69 6.36 -1.13
N GLY A 15 -18.03 7.38 -1.67
CA GLY A 15 -17.28 7.27 -2.92
C GLY A 15 -16.11 6.30 -2.79
N PHE A 16 -15.34 6.40 -1.70
CA PHE A 16 -14.26 5.45 -1.44
C PHE A 16 -14.76 4.03 -1.14
N GLU A 17 -15.88 3.88 -0.44
CA GLU A 17 -16.49 2.57 -0.21
C GLU A 17 -16.98 1.91 -1.51
N LEU A 18 -17.50 2.70 -2.46
CA LEU A 18 -17.91 2.19 -3.76
C LEU A 18 -16.72 1.68 -4.57
N ILE A 19 -15.58 2.38 -4.53
CA ILE A 19 -14.35 1.95 -5.20
C ILE A 19 -13.81 0.66 -4.56
N VAL A 20 -13.82 0.57 -3.22
CA VAL A 20 -13.44 -0.66 -2.51
C VAL A 20 -14.37 -1.81 -2.86
N LEU A 21 -15.69 -1.57 -2.89
CA LEU A 21 -16.68 -2.57 -3.26
C LEU A 21 -16.46 -3.07 -4.70
N LEU A 22 -16.18 -2.15 -5.63
CA LEU A 22 -15.87 -2.50 -7.01
C LEU A 22 -14.57 -3.32 -7.10
N GLY A 23 -13.52 -2.93 -6.37
CA GLY A 23 -12.27 -3.68 -6.26
C GLY A 23 -12.49 -5.08 -5.70
N CYS A 24 -13.30 -5.22 -4.65
CA CYS A 24 -13.70 -6.50 -4.07
C CYS A 24 -14.44 -7.36 -5.09
N LEU A 25 -15.39 -6.77 -5.84
CA LEU A 25 -16.17 -7.48 -6.85
C LEU A 25 -15.28 -7.98 -8.00
N MET A 26 -14.37 -7.14 -8.50
CA MET A 26 -13.39 -7.53 -9.51
C MET A 26 -12.48 -8.65 -9.02
N THR A 27 -11.98 -8.55 -7.78
CA THR A 27 -11.13 -9.58 -7.17
C THR A 27 -11.88 -10.89 -6.99
N MET A 28 -13.16 -10.83 -6.59
CA MET A 28 -14.02 -12.00 -6.46
C MET A 28 -14.29 -12.67 -7.82
N LEU A 29 -14.52 -11.89 -8.88
CA LEU A 29 -14.68 -12.42 -10.24
C LEU A 29 -13.42 -13.15 -10.74
N VAL A 30 -12.23 -12.64 -10.40
CA VAL A 30 -10.95 -13.31 -10.68
C VAL A 30 -10.82 -14.59 -9.84
N ALA A 31 -11.12 -14.53 -8.53
CA ALA A 31 -11.01 -15.68 -7.62
C ALA A 31 -11.98 -16.83 -7.98
N LEU A 32 -13.18 -16.50 -8.50
CA LEU A 32 -14.15 -17.49 -8.98
C LEU A 32 -13.78 -18.10 -10.34
N GLY A 33 -12.65 -17.72 -10.93
CA GLY A 33 -12.21 -18.20 -12.25
C GLY A 33 -13.12 -17.76 -13.40
N LYS A 34 -14.06 -16.84 -13.16
CA LYS A 34 -14.93 -16.27 -14.20
C LYS A 34 -14.13 -15.42 -15.19
N VAL A 35 -13.00 -14.89 -14.76
CA VAL A 35 -12.01 -14.26 -15.62
C VAL A 35 -10.78 -15.18 -15.63
N ARG A 36 -10.50 -15.83 -16.77
CA ARG A 36 -9.28 -16.63 -16.96
C ARG A 36 -8.09 -15.68 -17.09
N VAL A 37 -7.55 -15.28 -15.94
CA VAL A 37 -6.34 -14.48 -15.88
C VAL A 37 -5.23 -15.32 -15.24
N GLY A 38 -4.91 -16.48 -15.85
CA GLY A 38 -3.82 -17.38 -15.43
C GLY A 38 -3.45 -17.36 -13.92
N THR A 39 -2.19 -17.04 -13.63
CA THR A 39 -1.60 -16.91 -12.28
C THR A 39 -1.80 -15.52 -11.64
N SER A 40 -2.75 -14.70 -12.08
CA SER A 40 -2.90 -13.29 -11.68
C SER A 40 -3.56 -13.04 -10.33
N MET A 41 -3.92 -14.08 -9.58
CA MET A 41 -4.61 -13.96 -8.30
C MET A 41 -3.84 -13.09 -7.27
N PRO A 42 -2.50 -13.21 -7.12
CA PRO A 42 -1.73 -12.31 -6.25
C PRO A 42 -1.76 -10.84 -6.71
N MET A 43 -1.78 -10.61 -8.02
CA MET A 43 -1.85 -9.25 -8.60
C MET A 43 -3.22 -8.61 -8.35
N ALA A 44 -4.30 -9.40 -8.48
CA ALA A 44 -5.65 -8.95 -8.14
C ALA A 44 -5.76 -8.59 -6.65
N ILE A 45 -5.20 -9.42 -5.76
CA ILE A 45 -5.16 -9.12 -4.32
C ILE A 45 -4.32 -7.87 -4.04
N ALA A 46 -3.16 -7.70 -4.69
CA ALA A 46 -2.33 -6.51 -4.53
C ALA A 46 -3.08 -5.22 -4.93
N CYS A 47 -3.83 -5.25 -6.03
CA CYS A 47 -4.67 -4.14 -6.45
C CYS A 47 -5.79 -3.84 -5.43
N LEU A 48 -6.44 -4.88 -4.91
CA LEU A 48 -7.45 -4.74 -3.86
C LEU A 48 -6.86 -4.13 -2.58
N VAL A 49 -5.70 -4.62 -2.15
CA VAL A 49 -4.96 -4.07 -1.01
C VAL A 49 -4.66 -2.59 -1.22
N GLY A 50 -4.15 -2.20 -2.38
CA GLY A 50 -3.89 -0.80 -2.70
C GLY A 50 -5.15 0.06 -2.64
N THR A 51 -6.27 -0.46 -3.15
CA THR A 51 -7.57 0.21 -3.11
C THR A 51 -8.07 0.43 -1.68
N ILE A 52 -8.04 -0.61 -0.84
CA ILE A 52 -8.44 -0.52 0.58
C ILE A 52 -7.53 0.44 1.33
N LEU A 53 -6.21 0.44 1.03
CA LEU A 53 -5.24 1.32 1.66
C LEU A 53 -5.52 2.79 1.35
N VAL A 54 -5.71 3.13 0.07
CA VAL A 54 -6.05 4.50 -0.36
C VAL A 54 -7.36 4.95 0.28
N ALA A 55 -8.39 4.10 0.27
CA ALA A 55 -9.67 4.40 0.90
C ALA A 55 -9.54 4.60 2.43
N ALA A 56 -8.68 3.83 3.10
CA ALA A 56 -8.44 3.94 4.54
C ALA A 56 -7.66 5.22 4.90
N VAL A 57 -6.61 5.56 4.14
CA VAL A 57 -5.80 6.75 4.41
C VAL A 57 -6.54 8.02 4.01
N PHE A 58 -6.99 8.14 2.77
CA PHE A 58 -7.60 9.37 2.29
C PHE A 58 -9.04 9.53 2.79
N GLY A 59 -9.86 8.48 2.71
CA GLY A 59 -11.26 8.57 3.12
C GLY A 59 -11.45 8.69 4.64
N ILE A 60 -10.75 7.88 5.43
CA ILE A 60 -10.94 7.87 6.90
C ILE A 60 -9.94 8.78 7.60
N HIS A 61 -8.65 8.68 7.29
CA HIS A 61 -7.65 9.41 8.07
C HIS A 61 -7.56 10.89 7.71
N VAL A 62 -7.65 11.24 6.42
CA VAL A 62 -7.56 12.63 5.96
C VAL A 62 -8.94 13.30 5.98
N ASP A 63 -9.90 12.76 5.23
CA ASP A 63 -11.18 13.45 5.00
C ASP A 63 -12.10 13.39 6.23
N ALA A 64 -12.33 12.21 6.81
CA ALA A 64 -13.21 12.11 7.99
C ALA A 64 -12.66 12.90 9.20
N ARG A 65 -11.34 12.97 9.40
CA ARG A 65 -10.74 13.84 10.44
C ARG A 65 -10.91 15.32 10.14
N ALA A 66 -10.74 15.74 8.89
CA ALA A 66 -10.92 17.14 8.49
C ALA A 66 -12.36 17.63 8.69
N VAL A 67 -13.35 16.76 8.51
CA VAL A 67 -14.77 17.12 8.67
C VAL A 67 -15.24 17.01 10.12
N VAL A 68 -14.86 15.95 10.83
CA VAL A 68 -15.39 15.63 12.17
C VAL A 68 -14.59 16.32 13.29
N GLY A 69 -13.34 16.69 13.03
CA GLY A 69 -12.44 17.27 14.03
C GLY A 69 -12.18 16.33 15.21
N ASP A 70 -11.93 16.91 16.39
CA ASP A 70 -11.63 16.17 17.64
C ASP A 70 -12.88 15.73 18.41
N ASN A 71 -13.97 15.39 17.70
CA ASN A 71 -15.19 14.92 18.37
C ASN A 71 -14.91 13.59 19.12
N PRO A 72 -14.99 13.57 20.46
CA PRO A 72 -14.59 12.42 21.27
C PRO A 72 -15.49 11.20 21.09
N GLN A 73 -16.72 11.36 20.56
CA GLN A 73 -17.65 10.25 20.33
C GLN A 73 -17.37 9.52 19.02
N VAL A 74 -16.89 10.24 17.98
CA VAL A 74 -16.70 9.68 16.63
C VAL A 74 -15.27 9.20 16.41
N GLN A 75 -14.29 9.83 17.07
CA GLN A 75 -12.88 9.50 16.95
C GLN A 75 -12.54 8.02 17.25
N PRO A 76 -13.13 7.38 18.29
CA PRO A 76 -12.90 5.96 18.55
C PRO A 76 -13.43 5.06 17.43
N TRP A 77 -14.56 5.43 16.80
CA TRP A 77 -15.13 4.69 15.68
C TRP A 77 -14.23 4.79 14.44
N ILE A 78 -13.79 6.00 14.08
CA ILE A 78 -12.84 6.24 12.98
C ILE A 78 -11.58 5.40 13.16
N THR A 79 -11.02 5.40 14.38
CA THR A 79 -9.80 4.65 14.69
C THR A 79 -10.02 3.15 14.58
N LYS A 80 -11.14 2.61 15.10
CA LYS A 80 -11.47 1.18 14.98
C LYS A 80 -11.67 0.76 13.54
N THR A 81 -12.38 1.54 12.73
CA THR A 81 -12.60 1.25 11.30
C THR A 81 -11.28 1.29 10.51
N LEU A 82 -10.41 2.27 10.79
CA LEU A 82 -9.07 2.31 10.20
C LEU A 82 -8.25 1.07 10.57
N MET A 83 -8.23 0.70 11.86
CA MET A 83 -7.50 -0.49 12.33
C MET A 83 -8.04 -1.78 11.72
N LEU A 84 -9.36 -1.91 11.57
CA LEU A 84 -9.97 -3.05 10.89
C LEU A 84 -9.51 -3.14 9.44
N ARG A 85 -9.53 -2.02 8.69
CA ARG A 85 -9.08 -1.99 7.29
C ARG A 85 -7.60 -2.34 7.16
N LEU A 86 -6.75 -1.80 8.04
CA LEU A 86 -5.33 -2.15 8.09
C LEU A 86 -5.12 -3.64 8.43
N GLY A 87 -5.94 -4.20 9.32
CA GLY A 87 -5.94 -5.64 9.62
C GLY A 87 -6.29 -6.49 8.40
N VAL A 88 -7.35 -6.12 7.67
CA VAL A 88 -7.76 -6.79 6.43
C VAL A 88 -6.66 -6.71 5.36
N ILE A 89 -6.07 -5.52 5.17
CA ILE A 89 -4.92 -5.33 4.28
C ILE A 89 -3.77 -6.26 4.67
N GLY A 90 -3.43 -6.34 5.96
CA GLY A 90 -2.37 -7.21 6.46
C GLY A 90 -2.63 -8.68 6.14
N ILE A 91 -3.84 -9.16 6.39
CA ILE A 91 -4.24 -10.56 6.11
C ILE A 91 -4.18 -10.85 4.60
N LEU A 92 -4.76 -9.97 3.77
CA LEU A 92 -4.77 -10.16 2.32
C LEU A 92 -3.35 -10.12 1.73
N SER A 93 -2.53 -9.18 2.20
CA SER A 93 -1.13 -9.09 1.79
C SER A 93 -0.36 -10.35 2.18
N LEU A 94 -0.56 -10.85 3.40
CA LEU A 94 0.07 -12.09 3.86
C LEU A 94 -0.36 -13.28 2.99
N LEU A 95 -1.65 -13.43 2.68
CA LEU A 95 -2.14 -14.51 1.84
C LEU A 95 -1.56 -14.45 0.42
N ALA A 96 -1.55 -13.27 -0.20
CA ALA A 96 -0.95 -13.09 -1.53
C ALA A 96 0.55 -13.40 -1.51
N THR A 97 1.24 -12.96 -0.46
CA THR A 97 2.67 -13.16 -0.25
C THR A 97 3.00 -14.65 -0.06
N LEU A 98 2.22 -15.37 0.75
CA LEU A 98 2.37 -16.81 0.96
C LEU A 98 2.10 -17.62 -0.31
N ASP A 99 1.09 -17.27 -1.11
CA ASP A 99 0.81 -17.94 -2.38
C ASP A 99 1.97 -17.78 -3.38
N VAL A 100 2.50 -16.56 -3.49
CA VAL A 100 3.67 -16.23 -4.33
C VAL A 100 4.90 -17.00 -3.89
N TYR A 101 5.18 -17.01 -2.58
CA TYR A 101 6.36 -17.68 -2.02
C TYR A 101 6.28 -19.20 -2.01
N ARG A 102 5.08 -19.79 -2.07
CA ARG A 102 4.92 -21.23 -2.26
C ARG A 102 5.34 -21.69 -3.65
N ARG A 103 5.32 -20.79 -4.64
CA ARG A 103 5.59 -21.12 -6.06
C ARG A 103 7.07 -21.08 -6.42
N ASP A 104 7.85 -20.15 -5.87
CA ASP A 104 9.30 -20.08 -6.08
C ASP A 104 10.05 -19.68 -4.82
N GLY A 105 10.89 -20.59 -4.31
CA GLY A 105 11.72 -20.37 -3.12
C GLY A 105 12.77 -19.27 -3.28
N ARG A 106 13.19 -18.93 -4.51
CA ARG A 106 14.20 -17.88 -4.78
C ARG A 106 13.69 -16.49 -4.43
N SER A 107 12.37 -16.28 -4.53
CA SER A 107 11.74 -14.99 -4.27
C SER A 107 11.80 -14.57 -2.79
N TRP A 108 11.97 -15.52 -1.86
CA TRP A 108 12.17 -15.24 -0.43
C TRP A 108 13.39 -14.37 -0.13
N GLY A 109 14.48 -14.55 -0.89
CA GLY A 109 15.71 -13.77 -0.68
C GLY A 109 15.49 -12.27 -0.91
N LEU A 110 14.69 -11.92 -1.92
CA LEU A 110 14.36 -10.53 -2.22
C LEU A 110 13.33 -9.95 -1.24
N PHE A 111 12.38 -10.77 -0.79
CA PHE A 111 11.45 -10.38 0.26
C PHE A 111 12.14 -9.98 1.56
N ILE A 112 13.03 -10.85 2.05
CA ILE A 112 13.74 -10.60 3.31
C ILE A 112 14.59 -9.34 3.18
N ARG A 113 15.26 -9.14 2.03
CA ARG A 113 16.00 -7.89 1.75
C ARG A 113 15.07 -6.68 1.77
N SER A 114 13.93 -6.75 1.10
CA SER A 114 12.92 -5.69 1.13
C SER A 114 12.46 -5.37 2.57
N ALA A 115 12.14 -6.39 3.37
CA ALA A 115 11.76 -6.23 4.76
C ALA A 115 12.86 -5.57 5.61
N LEU A 116 14.14 -5.91 5.36
CA LEU A 116 15.28 -5.26 6.02
C LEU A 116 15.37 -3.76 5.68
N PHE A 117 15.06 -3.35 4.45
CA PHE A 117 15.03 -1.93 4.06
C PHE A 117 13.82 -1.18 4.64
N PHE A 118 12.68 -1.87 4.86
CA PHE A 118 11.52 -1.27 5.52
C PHE A 118 11.67 -1.14 7.03
N LEU A 119 12.48 -2.00 7.67
CA LEU A 119 12.62 -2.03 9.13
C LEU A 119 13.07 -0.69 9.75
N PRO A 120 14.08 0.03 9.20
CA PRO A 120 14.42 1.37 9.68
C PRO A 120 13.28 2.37 9.56
N VAL A 121 12.51 2.33 8.46
CA VAL A 121 11.37 3.22 8.25
C VAL A 121 10.29 2.96 9.30
N LEU A 122 9.96 1.69 9.53
CA LEU A 122 9.00 1.30 10.57
C LEU A 122 9.49 1.63 11.97
N ALA A 123 10.78 1.46 12.25
CA ALA A 123 11.39 1.80 13.53
C ALA A 123 11.29 3.30 13.83
N VAL A 124 11.57 4.16 12.84
CA VAL A 124 11.43 5.61 12.99
C VAL A 124 9.97 6.02 13.17
N LEU A 125 9.04 5.45 12.39
CA LEU A 125 7.61 5.72 12.55
C LEU A 125 7.09 5.28 13.93
N ALA A 126 7.51 4.11 14.41
CA ALA A 126 7.16 3.62 15.74
C ALA A 126 7.77 4.50 16.84
N TRP A 127 9.02 4.92 16.68
CA TRP A 127 9.68 5.85 17.59
C TRP A 127 8.93 7.18 17.70
N ILE A 128 8.60 7.80 16.55
CA ILE A 128 7.82 9.04 16.48
C ILE A 128 6.46 8.86 17.17
N LYS A 129 5.79 7.73 16.95
CA LYS A 129 4.49 7.45 17.58
C LYS A 129 4.59 7.30 19.11
N LEU A 130 5.66 6.69 19.62
CA LEU A 130 5.83 6.40 21.05
C LEU A 130 6.38 7.60 21.83
N LYS A 131 7.35 8.31 21.26
CA LYS A 131 8.04 9.44 21.93
C LYS A 131 7.46 10.80 21.53
N GLY A 132 6.60 10.84 20.52
CA GLY A 132 6.23 12.08 19.84
C GLY A 132 7.36 12.57 18.93
N VAL A 133 7.04 13.54 18.09
CA VAL A 133 8.07 14.37 17.46
C VAL A 133 8.49 15.36 18.56
N GLY A 134 9.74 15.27 19.03
CA GLY A 134 10.26 16.28 19.96
C GLY A 134 10.06 17.67 19.37
N SER A 135 9.81 18.67 20.22
CA SER A 135 9.55 20.03 19.74
C SER A 135 10.67 20.46 18.78
N ILE A 136 10.28 20.76 17.54
CA ILE A 136 11.19 21.28 16.49
C ILE A 136 11.48 22.76 16.77
N GLU A 137 10.75 23.36 17.70
CA GLU A 137 10.89 24.75 18.08
C GLU A 137 12.16 24.94 18.92
N ASP A 138 12.85 26.05 18.69
CA ASP A 138 13.90 26.53 19.59
C ASP A 138 13.28 27.28 20.79
N SER A 139 14.11 27.76 21.71
CA SER A 139 13.67 28.48 22.91
C SER A 139 12.87 29.77 22.61
N SER A 140 12.86 30.24 21.36
CA SER A 140 12.04 31.34 20.85
C SER A 140 10.66 30.92 20.30
N GLY A 141 10.36 29.62 20.23
CA GLY A 141 9.14 29.10 19.58
C GLY A 141 9.22 29.04 18.05
N GLU A 142 10.35 29.41 17.44
CA GLU A 142 10.56 29.33 15.99
C GLU A 142 11.14 27.98 15.58
N LEU A 143 10.77 27.51 14.38
CA LEU A 143 11.35 26.30 13.79
C LEU A 143 12.84 26.52 13.50
N SER A 144 13.70 25.81 14.22
CA SER A 144 15.15 25.88 14.00
C SER A 144 15.50 25.48 12.56
N PRO A 145 16.12 26.35 11.74
CA PRO A 145 16.47 26.02 10.36
C PRO A 145 17.34 24.77 10.26
N VAL A 146 18.25 24.58 11.23
CA VAL A 146 19.13 23.41 11.30
C VAL A 146 18.32 22.12 11.53
N LYS A 147 17.38 22.12 12.49
CA LYS A 147 16.50 20.97 12.74
C LYS A 147 15.64 20.67 11.51
N MET A 148 15.11 21.70 10.85
CA MET A 148 14.30 21.54 9.63
C MET A 148 15.10 20.88 8.50
N VAL A 149 16.35 21.29 8.29
CA VAL A 149 17.26 20.65 7.31
C VAL A 149 17.53 19.20 7.69
N ILE A 150 17.79 18.90 8.97
CA ILE A 150 17.99 17.52 9.45
C ILE A 150 16.73 16.67 9.21
N PHE A 151 15.54 17.18 9.50
CA PHE A 151 14.28 16.48 9.25
C PHE A 151 14.06 16.23 7.76
N LEU A 152 14.37 17.19 6.89
CA LEU A 152 14.28 17.02 5.44
C LEU A 152 15.24 15.94 4.93
N LEU A 153 16.51 15.98 5.36
CA LEU A 153 17.51 14.98 4.98
C LEU A 153 17.15 13.59 5.52
N ALA A 154 16.65 13.50 6.75
CA ALA A 154 16.16 12.25 7.32
C ALA A 154 14.94 11.72 6.55
N GLY A 155 13.97 12.58 6.23
CA GLY A 155 12.81 12.24 5.43
C GLY A 155 13.18 11.75 4.04
N LEU A 156 14.15 12.40 3.39
CA LEU A 156 14.69 11.99 2.10
C LEU A 156 15.36 10.62 2.19
N GLY A 157 16.21 10.41 3.20
CA GLY A 157 16.86 9.12 3.44
C GLY A 157 15.85 7.99 3.66
N LEU A 158 14.82 8.22 4.47
CA LEU A 158 13.73 7.26 4.69
C LEU A 158 12.92 7.00 3.41
N GLY A 159 12.67 8.04 2.60
CA GLY A 159 12.01 7.91 1.30
C GLY A 159 12.79 7.04 0.33
N ILE A 160 14.12 7.19 0.28
CA ILE A 160 15.01 6.35 -0.54
C ILE A 160 14.95 4.89 -0.06
N LEU A 161 15.06 4.65 1.25
CA LEU A 161 14.97 3.29 1.83
C LEU A 161 13.61 2.65 1.52
N PHE A 162 12.52 3.40 1.67
CA PHE A 162 11.18 2.95 1.34
C PHE A 162 11.05 2.60 -0.14
N SER A 163 11.62 3.41 -1.04
CA SER A 163 11.62 3.17 -2.48
C SER A 163 12.41 1.92 -2.86
N ILE A 164 13.62 1.74 -2.30
CA ILE A 164 14.45 0.54 -2.51
C ILE A 164 13.74 -0.72 -2.01
N GLY A 165 13.17 -0.67 -0.80
CA GLY A 165 12.37 -1.76 -0.25
C GLY A 165 11.16 -2.10 -1.12
N GLY A 166 10.43 -1.08 -1.59
CA GLY A 166 9.32 -1.25 -2.52
C GLY A 166 9.74 -1.88 -3.84
N HIS A 167 10.85 -1.43 -4.43
CA HIS A 167 11.38 -2.01 -5.66
C HIS A 167 11.74 -3.49 -5.50
N PHE A 168 12.46 -3.86 -4.43
CA PHE A 168 12.78 -5.27 -4.17
C PHE A 168 11.54 -6.12 -3.91
N LEU A 169 10.52 -5.53 -3.26
CA LEU A 169 9.24 -6.20 -3.03
C LEU A 169 8.56 -6.52 -4.36
N ILE A 170 8.42 -5.52 -5.24
CA ILE A 170 7.82 -5.70 -6.58
C ILE A 170 8.60 -6.74 -7.39
N ARG A 171 9.94 -6.63 -7.42
CA ARG A 171 10.79 -7.63 -8.11
C ARG A 171 10.60 -9.04 -7.57
N SER A 172 10.38 -9.20 -6.26
CA SER A 172 10.10 -10.52 -5.68
C SER A 172 8.79 -11.12 -6.18
N PHE A 173 7.77 -10.28 -6.43
CA PHE A 173 6.51 -10.71 -7.03
C PHE A 173 6.66 -11.02 -8.52
N GLU A 174 7.45 -10.24 -9.26
CA GLU A 174 7.70 -10.46 -10.68
C GLU A 174 8.38 -11.81 -10.96
N ILE A 175 9.40 -12.17 -10.17
CA ILE A 175 10.14 -13.43 -10.36
C ILE A 175 9.26 -14.65 -10.12
N ALA A 176 8.26 -14.53 -9.25
CA ALA A 176 7.31 -15.60 -8.96
C ALA A 176 6.18 -15.72 -9.99
N LEU A 177 6.11 -14.81 -10.97
CA LEU A 177 5.22 -14.99 -12.12
C LEU A 177 5.83 -16.07 -13.02
N PRO A 178 5.02 -17.04 -13.50
CA PRO A 178 5.51 -18.01 -14.48
C PRO A 178 5.99 -17.26 -15.73
N GLU A 179 7.04 -17.79 -16.35
CA GLU A 179 7.54 -17.26 -17.63
C GLU A 179 6.36 -17.08 -18.59
N THR A 180 6.30 -15.90 -19.21
CA THR A 180 5.38 -15.63 -20.31
C THR A 180 5.47 -16.81 -21.26
N ASN A 181 4.36 -17.53 -21.47
CA ASN A 181 4.28 -18.59 -22.50
C ASN A 181 5.01 -18.05 -23.72
N GLY A 182 6.15 -18.68 -24.07
CA GLY A 182 7.15 -18.08 -24.92
C GLY A 182 6.51 -17.38 -26.09
N ASP A 183 6.94 -16.15 -26.38
CA ASP A 183 6.67 -15.55 -27.68
C ASP A 183 6.91 -16.64 -28.72
N PRO A 184 5.95 -16.93 -29.61
CA PRO A 184 6.11 -17.99 -30.59
C PRO A 184 7.47 -17.79 -31.23
N GLU A 185 8.38 -18.77 -31.06
CA GLU A 185 9.73 -18.66 -31.59
C GLU A 185 9.60 -18.14 -33.01
N PRO A 186 10.29 -17.03 -33.38
CA PRO A 186 10.16 -16.47 -34.71
C PRO A 186 10.40 -17.63 -35.67
N GLU A 187 9.33 -18.01 -36.37
CA GLU A 187 9.26 -19.18 -37.21
C GLU A 187 10.54 -19.18 -38.04
N LYS A 188 11.44 -20.14 -37.75
CA LYS A 188 12.69 -20.29 -38.49
C LYS A 188 12.27 -20.56 -39.91
N THR A 189 12.14 -19.48 -40.67
CA THR A 189 11.68 -19.46 -42.04
C THR A 189 12.63 -20.38 -42.76
N ALA A 190 12.12 -21.54 -43.14
CA ALA A 190 12.85 -22.57 -43.81
C ALA A 190 13.49 -21.94 -45.04
N LYS A 191 14.80 -21.65 -44.96
CA LYS A 191 15.63 -21.45 -46.13
C LYS A 191 15.81 -22.81 -46.79
N THR A 192 14.74 -23.27 -47.43
CA THR A 192 14.77 -24.32 -48.44
C THR A 192 14.69 -23.63 -49.80
N THR A 193 15.81 -23.07 -50.23
CA THR A 193 16.11 -22.67 -51.61
C THR A 193 17.64 -22.65 -51.68
N ALA A 194 18.33 -23.37 -52.54
CA ALA A 194 17.98 -24.26 -53.64
C ALA A 194 19.07 -25.35 -53.77
#